data_AF-A0A8H3C7N4-F1
#
_entry.id   AF-A0A8H3C7N4-F1
#
_cell.length_a   1.000
_cell.length_b   1.000
_cell.length_c   1.000
_cell.angle_alpha   90.00
_cell.angle_beta   90.00
_cell.angle_gamma   90.00
#
_symmetry.space_group_name_H-M   'P 1'
#
loop_
_entity.id
_entity.type
_entity.pdbx_description
1 polymer ?
#
loop_
_entity_poly.entity_id
_entity_poly.type
_entity_poly.pdbx_seq_one_letter_code
_entity_poly.pdbx_strand_id
1 'polypeptide(L)'
;MGRRFAYPDAPPSKLYEIYRQSRRQPIHAYGFYVDPVELYDKKQEPLQSSTFRPEDFSLFLWETKQELFATGLHKLAVITVPRPKQYHTVLDEGWLVILGTGFDETPHVPISDELTQRVRDILETDEPPAWWSYG
;
A
#
# COMPACT_ATOMS: atom_id res chain seq x y z
N MET A 1 3.41 18.72 10.57
CA MET A 1 3.76 18.97 9.15
C MET A 1 3.15 17.84 8.33
N GLY A 2 2.07 18.09 7.59
CA GLY A 2 1.35 17.05 6.87
C GLY A 2 2.26 16.34 5.87
N ARG A 3 2.37 15.02 5.99
CA ARG A 3 3.08 14.19 5.01
C ARG A 3 2.42 14.48 3.65
N ARG A 4 3.17 15.13 2.75
CA ARG A 4 2.71 15.39 1.38
C ARG A 4 2.56 14.02 0.74
N PHE A 5 1.33 13.64 0.39
CA PHE A 5 1.15 12.56 -0.56
C PHE A 5 1.99 12.91 -1.79
N ALA A 6 2.94 12.04 -2.12
CA ALA A 6 3.33 11.94 -3.50
C ALA A 6 2.10 11.43 -4.25
N TYR A 7 1.88 11.95 -5.46
CA TYR A 7 0.86 11.48 -6.37
C TYR A 7 1.56 10.48 -7.31
N PRO A 8 1.81 9.22 -6.86
CA PRO A 8 2.63 8.25 -7.59
C PRO A 8 2.05 7.89 -8.95
N ASP A 9 0.74 8.07 -9.09
CA ASP A 9 -0.11 7.70 -10.20
C ASP A 9 -0.31 8.84 -11.20
N ALA A 10 -0.15 10.10 -10.77
CA ALA A 10 -0.45 11.26 -11.61
C ALA A 10 0.74 11.66 -12.52
N PRO A 11 0.51 11.92 -13.82
CA PRO A 11 1.55 12.46 -14.69
C PRO A 11 1.95 13.88 -14.25
N PRO A 12 3.20 14.32 -14.53
CA PRO A 12 3.70 15.63 -14.12
C PRO A 12 2.79 16.81 -14.50
N SER A 13 2.09 16.71 -15.63
CA SER A 13 1.16 17.72 -16.13
C SER A 13 -0.07 17.95 -15.23
N LYS A 14 -0.49 16.94 -14.46
CA LYS A 14 -1.66 17.03 -13.56
C LYS A 14 -1.30 17.43 -12.13
N LEU A 15 -0.02 17.37 -11.74
CA LEU A 15 0.41 17.58 -10.36
C LEU A 15 0.02 18.93 -9.79
N TYR A 16 0.12 20.01 -10.59
CA TYR A 16 -0.23 21.35 -10.12
C TYR A 16 -1.73 21.51 -9.85
N GLU A 17 -2.57 20.91 -10.69
CA GLU A 17 -4.02 20.94 -10.52
C GLU A 17 -4.45 20.14 -9.28
N ILE A 18 -3.93 18.91 -9.14
CA ILE A 18 -4.20 18.07 -7.98
C ILE A 18 -3.74 18.78 -6.69
N TYR A 19 -2.55 19.39 -6.70
CA TYR A 19 -2.07 20.18 -5.57
C TYR A 19 -2.98 21.36 -5.23
N ARG A 20 -3.55 22.04 -6.24
CA ARG A 20 -4.47 23.17 -5.99
C ARG A 20 -5.79 22.69 -5.38
N GLN A 21 -6.33 21.58 -5.87
CA GLN A 21 -7.58 20.99 -5.38
C GLN A 21 -7.43 20.43 -3.97
N SER A 22 -6.29 19.81 -3.64
CA SER A 22 -6.03 19.24 -2.31
C SER A 22 -5.93 20.27 -1.19
N ARG A 23 -5.84 21.56 -1.50
CA ARG A 23 -5.98 22.65 -0.51
C ARG A 23 -7.42 22.86 -0.04
N ARG A 24 -8.40 22.27 -0.72
CA ARG A 24 -9.84 22.47 -0.48
C ARG A 24 -10.59 21.17 -0.21
N GLN A 25 -10.05 20.04 -0.66
CA GLN A 25 -10.65 18.72 -0.52
C GLN A 25 -9.61 17.71 -0.04
N PRO A 26 -9.98 16.78 0.86
CA PRO A 26 -9.08 15.72 1.29
C PRO A 26 -8.75 14.77 0.14
N ILE A 27 -7.53 14.26 0.13
CA ILE A 27 -7.12 13.20 -0.81
C ILE A 27 -7.32 11.86 -0.11
N HIS A 28 -7.89 10.93 -0.85
CA HIS A 28 -8.03 9.54 -0.45
C HIS A 28 -7.05 8.68 -1.24
N ALA A 29 -6.51 7.66 -0.58
CA ALA A 29 -5.68 6.65 -1.21
C ALA A 29 -6.53 5.43 -1.54
N TYR A 30 -6.42 4.92 -2.76
CA TYR A 30 -7.03 3.66 -3.15
C TYR A 30 -5.98 2.57 -3.14
N GLY A 31 -6.23 1.48 -2.41
CA GLY A 31 -5.25 0.41 -2.30
C GLY A 31 -5.56 -0.64 -1.24
N PHE A 32 -4.54 -1.43 -0.93
CA PHE A 32 -4.63 -2.55 0.00
C PHE A 32 -3.99 -2.18 1.33
N TYR A 33 -4.68 -2.49 2.42
CA TYR A 33 -4.04 -2.58 3.71
C TYR A 33 -3.50 -4.00 3.89
N VAL A 34 -2.28 -4.10 4.42
CA VAL A 34 -1.62 -5.38 4.68
C VAL A 34 -0.96 -5.31 6.04
N ASP A 35 -1.20 -6.33 6.87
CA ASP A 35 -0.34 -6.62 8.00
C ASP A 35 0.89 -7.40 7.50
N PRO A 36 2.10 -6.81 7.53
CA PRO A 36 3.28 -7.49 7.03
C PRO A 36 3.65 -8.74 7.82
N VAL A 37 3.20 -8.86 9.09
CA VAL A 37 3.39 -10.07 9.91
C VAL A 37 2.51 -11.20 9.40
N GLU A 38 1.21 -10.93 9.21
CA GLU A 38 0.30 -11.94 8.65
C GLU A 38 0.73 -12.36 7.24
N LEU A 39 1.22 -11.43 6.42
CA LEU A 39 1.75 -11.75 5.10
C LEU A 39 3.00 -12.64 5.18
N TYR A 40 3.90 -12.37 6.14
CA TYR A 40 5.09 -13.19 6.37
C TYR A 40 4.72 -14.61 6.80
N ASP A 41 3.84 -14.72 7.80
CA ASP A 41 3.39 -16.01 8.33
C ASP A 41 2.72 -16.83 7.23
N LYS A 42 1.80 -16.22 6.47
CA LYS A 42 1.11 -16.85 5.34
C LYS A 42 2.09 -17.38 4.28
N LYS A 43 3.10 -16.60 3.92
CA LYS A 43 4.12 -17.00 2.93
C LYS A 43 5.13 -18.02 3.47
N GLN A 44 5.24 -18.18 4.79
CA GLN A 44 6.08 -19.19 5.43
C GLN A 44 5.37 -20.51 5.68
N GLU A 45 4.03 -20.55 5.81
CA GLU A 45 3.27 -21.81 5.97
C GLU A 45 3.59 -22.92 4.94
N PRO A 46 3.99 -22.64 3.68
CA PRO A 46 4.45 -23.67 2.74
C PRO A 46 5.82 -24.30 3.09
N LEU A 47 6.63 -23.64 3.92
CA LEU A 47 8.02 -24.01 4.25
C LEU A 47 8.10 -24.35 5.74
N GLN A 48 7.81 -25.61 6.09
CA GLN A 48 7.86 -26.11 7.46
C GLN A 48 9.18 -25.76 8.19
N SER A 49 9.03 -25.37 9.45
CA SER A 49 10.07 -25.38 10.49
C SER A 49 11.23 -24.40 10.27
N SER A 50 11.02 -23.12 10.60
CA SER A 50 12.13 -22.30 11.07
C SER A 50 11.67 -21.39 12.21
N THR A 51 12.56 -21.20 13.18
CA THR A 51 12.36 -20.29 14.31
C THR A 51 12.27 -18.88 13.75
N PHE A 52 11.26 -18.08 14.12
CA PHE A 52 11.17 -16.68 13.72
C PHE A 52 12.49 -15.96 14.02
N ARG A 53 13.17 -15.45 12.98
CA ARG A 53 14.36 -14.61 13.12
C ARG A 53 14.01 -13.19 12.66
N PRO A 54 14.23 -12.15 13.49
CA PRO A 54 13.97 -10.76 13.10
C PRO A 54 14.70 -10.33 11.81
N GLU A 55 15.85 -10.94 11.53
CA GLU A 55 16.66 -10.72 10.32
C GLU A 55 15.93 -11.22 9.06
N ASP A 56 15.31 -12.41 9.12
CA ASP A 56 14.54 -12.99 8.02
C ASP A 56 13.29 -12.17 7.74
N PHE A 57 12.62 -11.67 8.80
CA PHE A 57 11.47 -10.77 8.66
C PHE A 57 11.86 -9.46 7.98
N SER A 58 12.98 -8.85 8.39
CA SER A 58 13.45 -7.59 7.80
C SER A 58 13.81 -7.75 6.32
N LEU A 59 14.45 -8.86 5.96
CA LEU A 59 14.75 -9.21 4.57
C LEU A 59 13.47 -9.41 3.76
N PHE A 60 12.53 -10.19 4.28
CA PHE A 60 11.23 -10.41 3.66
C PHE A 60 10.47 -9.11 3.37
N LEU A 61 10.44 -8.18 4.33
CA LEU A 61 9.82 -6.87 4.13
C LEU A 61 10.49 -6.09 2.99
N TRP A 62 11.82 -6.17 2.90
CA TRP A 62 12.55 -5.51 1.84
C TRP A 62 12.26 -6.14 0.47
N GLU A 63 12.32 -7.47 0.37
CA GLU A 63 12.05 -8.23 -0.86
C GLU A 63 10.63 -7.99 -1.36
N THR A 64 9.64 -8.08 -0.47
CA THR A 64 8.22 -7.82 -0.81
C THR A 64 8.03 -6.40 -1.37
N LYS A 65 8.72 -5.39 -0.82
CA LYS A 65 8.68 -4.04 -1.38
C LYS A 65 9.31 -3.97 -2.77
N GLN A 66 10.41 -4.68 -3.02
CA GLN A 66 11.02 -4.72 -4.35
C GLN A 66 10.09 -5.38 -5.37
N GLU A 67 9.43 -6.48 -5.00
CA GLU A 67 8.44 -7.14 -5.87
C GLU A 67 7.28 -6.19 -6.21
N LEU A 68 6.74 -5.49 -5.20
CA LEU A 68 5.69 -4.49 -5.40
C LEU A 68 6.16 -3.37 -6.35
N PHE A 69 7.37 -2.85 -6.20
CA PHE A 69 7.91 -1.83 -7.12
C PHE A 69 8.15 -2.36 -8.53
N ALA A 70 8.52 -3.64 -8.68
CA ALA A 70 8.70 -4.28 -9.97
C ALA A 70 7.39 -4.40 -10.78
N THR A 71 6.22 -4.30 -10.13
CA THR A 71 4.93 -4.24 -10.84
C THR A 71 4.70 -2.93 -11.60
N GLY A 72 5.53 -1.91 -11.35
CA GLY A 72 5.35 -0.56 -11.86
C GLY A 72 4.81 0.43 -10.82
N LEU A 73 4.58 -0.01 -9.57
CA LEU A 73 4.25 0.90 -8.47
C LEU A 73 5.42 1.86 -8.20
N HIS A 74 5.08 3.12 -7.95
CA HIS A 74 6.06 4.11 -7.53
C HIS A 74 6.64 3.74 -6.15
N LYS A 75 7.90 4.09 -5.89
CA LYS A 75 8.59 3.84 -4.60
C LYS A 75 7.92 4.43 -3.34
N LEU A 76 6.94 5.33 -3.54
CA LEU A 76 6.17 5.98 -2.47
C LEU A 76 4.76 5.37 -2.32
N ALA A 77 4.44 4.35 -3.11
CA ALA A 77 3.16 3.65 -3.05
C ALA A 77 3.01 2.81 -1.78
N VAL A 78 4.11 2.37 -1.17
CA VAL A 78 4.06 1.61 0.09
C VAL A 78 4.38 2.54 1.24
N ILE A 79 3.39 2.82 2.09
CA ILE A 79 3.56 3.64 3.28
C ILE A 79 3.24 2.84 4.54
N THR A 80 3.97 3.12 5.62
CA THR A 80 3.65 2.59 6.94
C THR A 80 2.56 3.45 7.59
N VAL A 81 1.48 2.82 7.99
CA VAL A 81 0.32 3.45 8.63
C VAL A 81 0.02 2.79 9.97
N PRO A 82 -0.53 3.53 10.95
CA PRO A 82 -1.06 2.91 12.16
C PRO A 82 -2.08 1.86 11.77
N ARG A 83 -2.05 0.71 12.45
CA ARG A 83 -2.99 -0.36 12.19
C ARG A 83 -4.43 0.08 12.48
N PRO A 84 -5.38 -0.12 11.55
CA PRO A 84 -6.79 0.11 11.82
C PRO A 84 -7.24 -0.81 12.97
N LYS A 85 -8.05 -0.28 13.90
CA LYS A 85 -8.49 -1.00 15.11
C LYS A 85 -9.15 -2.36 14.86
N GLN A 86 -9.64 -2.60 13.64
CA GLN A 86 -10.28 -3.87 13.25
C GLN A 86 -9.29 -5.02 13.04
N TYR A 87 -7.98 -4.74 12.94
CA TYR A 87 -6.92 -5.74 12.82
C TYR A 87 -6.14 -5.74 14.16
N HIS A 88 -6.24 -6.80 14.97
CA HIS A 88 -5.58 -6.89 16.29
C HIS A 88 -4.44 -7.92 16.23
N THR A 89 -3.19 -7.49 16.03
CA THR A 89 -1.98 -8.35 16.21
C THR A 89 -0.84 -7.59 16.94
N VAL A 90 0.34 -8.19 17.05
CA VAL A 90 1.47 -7.79 17.95
C VAL A 90 2.17 -6.49 17.56
N LEU A 91 2.07 -6.02 16.30
CA LEU A 91 2.64 -4.74 15.84
C LEU A 91 1.57 -3.64 15.72
N ASP A 92 1.91 -2.41 16.06
CA ASP A 92 0.98 -1.26 15.97
C ASP A 92 0.89 -0.64 14.56
N GLU A 93 1.65 -1.17 13.60
CA GLU A 93 1.81 -0.60 12.27
C GLU A 93 1.54 -1.65 11.18
N GLY A 94 0.97 -1.21 10.06
CA GLY A 94 0.79 -1.98 8.84
C GLY A 94 1.22 -1.22 7.60
N TRP A 95 1.09 -1.84 6.44
CA TRP A 95 1.35 -1.18 5.17
C TRP A 95 0.05 -0.79 4.48
N LEU A 96 0.03 0.41 3.93
CA LEU A 96 -0.90 0.78 2.89
C LEU A 96 -0.16 0.76 1.55
N VAL A 97 -0.57 -0.15 0.67
CA VAL A 97 -0.07 -0.28 -0.70
C VAL A 97 -1.03 0.46 -1.64
N ILE A 98 -0.64 1.68 -2.01
CA ILE A 98 -1.44 2.64 -2.76
C ILE A 98 -1.33 2.34 -4.26
N LEU A 99 -2.46 2.02 -4.88
CA LEU A 99 -2.59 1.85 -6.33
C LEU A 99 -2.84 3.19 -7.04
N GLY A 100 -3.52 4.11 -6.37
CA GLY A 100 -3.82 5.44 -6.89
C GLY A 100 -4.33 6.39 -5.82
N THR A 101 -4.45 7.67 -6.18
CA THR A 101 -4.97 8.71 -5.30
C THR A 101 -6.17 9.41 -5.93
N GLY A 102 -7.06 9.97 -5.10
CA GLY A 102 -8.34 10.49 -5.57
C GLY A 102 -8.98 11.52 -4.66
N PHE A 103 -9.95 12.26 -5.20
CA PHE A 103 -10.89 13.11 -4.44
C PHE A 103 -12.25 12.43 -4.41
N ASP A 104 -12.97 12.51 -3.30
CA ASP A 104 -14.33 11.96 -3.17
C ASP A 104 -14.43 10.51 -3.70
N GLU A 105 -13.46 9.67 -3.33
CA GLU A 105 -13.37 8.26 -3.77
C GLU A 105 -13.34 8.06 -5.29
N THR A 106 -12.82 9.07 -6.02
CA THR A 106 -12.64 9.04 -7.47
C THR A 106 -11.16 9.19 -7.83
N PRO A 107 -10.55 8.22 -8.54
CA PRO A 107 -9.12 8.27 -8.89
C PRO A 107 -8.78 9.46 -9.79
N HIS A 108 -7.61 10.08 -9.59
CA HIS A 108 -7.08 11.14 -10.46
C HIS A 108 -6.72 10.62 -11.87
N VAL A 109 -6.37 9.34 -11.94
CA VAL A 109 -6.08 8.60 -13.16
C VAL A 109 -6.72 7.21 -13.09
N PRO A 110 -7.11 6.62 -14.24
CA PRO A 110 -7.57 5.23 -14.27
C PRO A 110 -6.50 4.29 -13.72
N ILE A 111 -6.94 3.36 -12.87
CA ILE A 111 -6.07 2.33 -12.28
C ILE A 111 -6.22 1.09 -13.15
N SER A 112 -5.09 0.51 -13.54
CA SER A 112 -5.09 -0.69 -14.38
C SER A 112 -5.55 -1.92 -13.58
N ASP A 113 -6.48 -2.69 -14.14
CA ASP A 113 -6.89 -3.98 -13.58
C ASP A 113 -5.71 -4.96 -13.52
N GLU A 114 -4.81 -4.92 -14.51
CA GLU A 114 -3.60 -5.75 -14.51
C GLU A 114 -2.66 -5.38 -13.36
N LEU A 115 -2.49 -4.09 -13.07
CA LEU A 115 -1.68 -3.63 -11.95
C LEU A 115 -2.31 -4.10 -10.63
N THR A 116 -3.62 -3.90 -10.50
CA THR A 116 -4.38 -4.31 -9.32
C THR A 116 -4.23 -5.80 -9.07
N GLN A 117 -4.33 -6.63 -10.11
CA GLN A 117 -4.18 -8.08 -10.00
C GLN A 117 -2.75 -8.48 -9.61
N ARG A 118 -1.71 -7.92 -10.25
CA ARG A 118 -0.31 -8.24 -9.89
C ARG A 118 0.01 -7.88 -8.44
N VAL A 119 -0.47 -6.72 -7.97
CA VAL A 119 -0.29 -6.32 -6.58
C VAL A 119 -1.06 -7.26 -5.65
N ARG A 120 -2.30 -7.62 -5.98
CA ARG A 120 -3.08 -8.60 -5.22
C ARG A 120 -2.36 -9.94 -5.10
N ASP A 121 -1.79 -10.44 -6.20
CA ASP A 121 -1.07 -11.72 -6.23
C ASP A 121 0.17 -11.69 -5.32
N ILE A 122 0.94 -10.60 -5.32
CA ILE A 122 2.11 -10.43 -4.42
C ILE A 122 1.68 -10.40 -2.96
N LEU A 123 0.57 -9.71 -2.66
CA LEU A 123 0.05 -9.57 -1.31
C LEU A 123 -0.75 -10.79 -0.85
N GLU A 124 -0.98 -11.76 -1.73
CA GLU A 124 -1.78 -12.96 -1.49
C GLU A 124 -3.10 -12.64 -0.75
N THR A 125 -3.80 -11.58 -1.14
CA THR A 125 -5.04 -11.16 -0.45
C THR A 125 -6.27 -11.40 -1.32
N ASP A 126 -7.33 -11.90 -0.71
CA ASP A 126 -8.65 -12.02 -1.36
C ASP A 126 -9.47 -10.73 -1.21
N GLU A 127 -9.02 -9.81 -0.35
CA GLU A 127 -9.72 -8.55 -0.14
C GLU A 127 -9.62 -7.64 -1.39
N PRO A 128 -10.71 -6.97 -1.78
CA PRO A 128 -10.63 -5.94 -2.80
C PRO A 128 -9.90 -4.70 -2.26
N PRO A 129 -9.22 -3.92 -3.13
CA PRO A 129 -8.68 -2.63 -2.74
C PRO A 129 -9.84 -1.71 -2.31
N ALA A 130 -9.55 -0.87 -1.33
CA ALA A 130 -10.53 0.04 -0.72
C ALA A 130 -10.03 1.48 -0.72
N TRP A 131 -10.93 2.40 -0.42
CA TRP A 131 -10.61 3.81 -0.19
C TRP A 131 -10.19 4.05 1.25
N TRP A 132 -9.07 4.74 1.40
CA TRP A 132 -8.47 5.07 2.69
C TRP A 132 -8.34 6.58 2.82
N SER A 133 -8.91 7.11 3.90
CA SER A 133 -8.73 8.51 4.28
C SER A 133 -7.51 8.60 5.20
N TYR A 134 -6.53 9.41 4.82
CA TYR A 134 -5.40 9.70 5.70
C TYR A 134 -5.62 11.08 6.32
N GLY A 135 -5.85 11.09 7.63
CA GLY A 135 -6.02 12.30 8.45
C GLY A 135 -4.69 12.87 8.92
#